data_AF-A0A453AL42-F1
#
_entry.id   AF-A0A453AL42-F1
#
_cell.length_a   1.000
_cell.length_b   1.000
_cell.length_c   1.000
_cell.angle_alpha   90.00
_cell.angle_beta   90.00
_cell.angle_gamma   90.00
#
_symmetry.space_group_name_H-M   'P 1'
#
loop_
_entity.id
_entity.type
_entity.pdbx_description
1 polymer ?
#
loop_
_entity_poly.entity_id
_entity_poly.type
_entity_poly.pdbx_seq_one_letter_code
_entity_poly.pdbx_strand_id
1 'polypeptide(L)'
;MKGVRVENTAGAENHQAVALRVQSDQAVFYQCYFDGYQDTLYTHAQRQFFRDCTITGTIDFIFGNSQVVIQNCLILARPWKEYSRTIYIQNEIGAFIDPKGWLEWNGDFALETLFYAEVENTGPGADMSQRAKWGGIKTVTYADAQKEYTVEAFIQGEQFIPKYGVPFIPGLLPQSEAGRDH
;
A
#
# COMPACT_ATOMS: atom_id res chain seq x y z
N MET A 1 -3.31 -16.43 5.59
CA MET A 1 -3.95 -16.27 6.92
C MET A 1 -5.32 -15.63 6.75
N LYS A 2 -6.31 -15.94 7.61
CA LYS A 2 -7.64 -15.32 7.58
C LYS A 2 -8.14 -15.01 8.98
N GLY A 3 -8.73 -13.83 9.22
CA GLY A 3 -9.47 -13.54 10.44
C GLY A 3 -8.63 -13.39 11.72
N VAL A 4 -7.35 -13.04 11.60
CA VAL A 4 -6.39 -13.01 12.73
C VAL A 4 -5.82 -11.61 12.92
N ARG A 5 -5.70 -11.19 14.19
CA ARG A 5 -4.88 -10.04 14.61
C ARG A 5 -3.46 -10.50 14.95
N VAL A 6 -2.47 -9.77 14.46
CA VAL A 6 -1.06 -9.87 14.85
C VAL A 6 -0.59 -8.47 15.26
N GLU A 7 0.02 -8.37 16.43
CA GLU A 7 0.26 -7.09 17.10
C GLU A 7 1.62 -7.10 17.79
N ASN A 8 2.37 -6.00 17.71
CA ASN A 8 3.59 -5.78 18.48
C ASN A 8 3.45 -4.57 19.41
N THR A 9 3.34 -4.83 20.71
CA THR A 9 3.05 -3.84 21.75
C THR A 9 4.30 -3.13 22.29
N ALA A 10 5.44 -3.17 21.59
CA ALA A 10 6.69 -2.55 22.05
C ALA A 10 6.60 -1.03 22.31
N GLY A 11 5.71 -0.32 21.61
CA GLY A 11 5.56 1.14 21.76
C GLY A 11 6.57 1.96 20.96
N ALA A 12 6.22 3.23 20.68
CA ALA A 12 7.01 4.12 19.84
C ALA A 12 8.45 4.37 20.33
N GLU A 13 8.66 4.36 21.65
CA GLU A 13 9.96 4.62 22.28
C GLU A 13 11.01 3.52 22.03
N ASN A 14 10.60 2.33 21.58
CA ASN A 14 11.47 1.16 21.42
C ASN A 14 11.95 0.91 19.97
N HIS A 15 11.77 1.88 19.07
CA HIS A 15 12.18 1.81 17.66
C HIS A 15 11.58 0.59 16.92
N GLN A 16 12.34 -0.09 16.06
CA GLN A 16 11.85 -1.13 15.13
C GLN A 16 11.20 -2.33 15.85
N ALA A 17 9.92 -2.57 15.61
CA ALA A 17 9.11 -3.55 16.32
C ALA A 17 8.13 -4.29 15.38
N VAL A 18 8.67 -5.17 14.53
CA VAL A 18 7.90 -5.95 13.55
C VAL A 18 6.81 -6.79 14.23
N ALA A 19 5.57 -6.68 13.77
CA ALA A 19 4.46 -7.55 14.16
C ALA A 19 4.37 -8.78 13.24
N LEU A 20 4.48 -8.59 11.92
CA LEU A 20 4.52 -9.69 10.94
C LEU A 20 5.64 -9.51 9.92
N ARG A 21 6.46 -10.55 9.73
CA ARG A 21 7.38 -10.69 8.60
C ARG A 21 6.89 -11.76 7.63
N VAL A 22 6.74 -11.41 6.35
CA VAL A 22 6.30 -12.32 5.29
C VAL A 22 7.40 -12.52 4.25
N GLN A 23 7.81 -13.79 4.06
CA GLN A 23 8.86 -14.19 3.13
C GLN A 23 8.46 -15.35 2.20
N SER A 24 7.19 -15.80 2.27
CA SER A 24 6.66 -16.85 1.39
C SER A 24 6.21 -16.23 0.06
N ASP A 25 6.42 -16.96 -1.04
CA ASP A 25 5.70 -16.71 -2.28
C ASP A 25 4.23 -17.12 -2.15
N GLN A 26 3.37 -16.55 -2.99
CA GLN A 26 1.92 -16.80 -3.06
C GLN A 26 1.19 -16.61 -1.72
N ALA A 27 1.69 -15.72 -0.86
CA ALA A 27 1.15 -15.51 0.48
C ALA A 27 -0.12 -14.65 0.44
N VAL A 28 -1.24 -15.20 0.95
CA VAL A 28 -2.54 -14.49 1.02
C VAL A 28 -2.94 -14.18 2.45
N PHE A 29 -3.35 -12.93 2.70
CA PHE A 29 -3.88 -12.41 3.96
C PHE A 29 -5.25 -11.79 3.72
N TYR A 30 -6.26 -12.26 4.45
CA TYR A 30 -7.66 -11.86 4.25
C TYR A 30 -8.33 -11.55 5.58
N GLN A 31 -8.99 -10.38 5.72
CA GLN A 31 -9.68 -10.01 6.96
C GLN A 31 -8.76 -10.09 8.20
N CYS A 32 -7.50 -9.64 8.06
CA CYS A 32 -6.50 -9.68 9.12
C CYS A 32 -6.20 -8.27 9.66
N TYR A 33 -5.70 -8.20 10.90
CA TYR A 33 -5.32 -6.95 11.56
C TYR A 33 -3.83 -6.99 11.87
N PHE A 34 -3.08 -5.96 11.47
CA PHE A 34 -1.64 -5.84 11.68
C PHE A 34 -1.35 -4.53 12.39
N ASP A 35 -0.94 -4.61 13.66
CA ASP A 35 -0.89 -3.47 14.57
C ASP A 35 0.47 -3.35 15.27
N GLY A 36 0.89 -2.12 15.55
CA GLY A 36 2.24 -1.83 16.04
C GLY A 36 2.63 -0.36 15.90
N TYR A 37 3.93 -0.11 15.84
CA TYR A 37 4.51 1.23 15.78
C TYR A 37 5.47 1.32 14.59
N GLN A 38 6.78 1.27 14.84
CA GLN A 38 7.77 1.24 13.76
C GLN A 38 7.93 -0.19 13.20
N ASP A 39 8.06 -0.32 11.88
CA ASP A 39 8.30 -1.58 11.16
C ASP A 39 7.17 -2.65 11.27
N THR A 40 5.90 -2.29 11.56
CA THR A 40 4.79 -3.25 11.82
C THR A 40 4.71 -4.44 10.85
N LEU A 41 4.69 -4.21 9.53
CA LEU A 41 4.50 -5.22 8.50
C LEU A 41 5.69 -5.28 7.52
N TYR A 42 6.55 -6.28 7.70
CA TYR A 42 7.72 -6.53 6.86
C TYR A 42 7.36 -7.48 5.70
N THR A 43 6.95 -6.92 4.56
CA THR A 43 6.71 -7.63 3.29
C THR A 43 8.05 -7.93 2.58
N HIS A 44 8.86 -8.78 3.22
CA HIS A 44 10.28 -8.96 2.91
C HIS A 44 10.58 -9.33 1.45
N ALA A 45 9.91 -10.34 0.88
CA ALA A 45 10.21 -10.86 -0.46
C ALA A 45 9.03 -11.66 -1.06
N GLN A 46 9.16 -12.00 -2.36
CA GLN A 46 8.20 -12.81 -3.14
C GLN A 46 6.81 -12.17 -3.32
N ARG A 47 5.84 -12.90 -3.89
CA ARG A 47 4.50 -12.39 -4.21
C ARG A 47 3.53 -12.52 -3.03
N GLN A 48 2.85 -11.43 -2.71
CA GLN A 48 1.99 -11.32 -1.53
C GLN A 48 0.69 -10.58 -1.87
N PHE A 49 -0.43 -11.00 -1.27
CA PHE A 49 -1.74 -10.37 -1.44
C PHE A 49 -2.42 -10.13 -0.09
N PHE A 50 -2.87 -8.91 0.14
CA PHE A 50 -3.61 -8.50 1.33
C PHE A 50 -4.97 -7.95 0.90
N ARG A 51 -6.06 -8.46 1.48
CA ARG A 51 -7.45 -8.10 1.15
C ARG A 51 -8.29 -7.91 2.41
N ASP A 52 -9.13 -6.87 2.45
CA ASP A 52 -10.04 -6.56 3.57
C ASP A 52 -9.32 -6.49 4.94
N CYS A 53 -8.03 -6.13 4.95
CA CYS A 53 -7.20 -6.08 6.14
C CYS A 53 -7.18 -4.66 6.76
N THR A 54 -6.81 -4.56 8.04
CA THR A 54 -6.44 -3.30 8.68
C THR A 54 -4.95 -3.33 9.00
N ILE A 55 -4.22 -2.28 8.64
CA ILE A 55 -2.78 -2.15 8.85
C ILE A 55 -2.52 -0.79 9.51
N THR A 56 -1.94 -0.82 10.71
CA THR A 56 -1.72 0.36 11.56
C THR A 56 -0.28 0.46 12.01
N GLY A 57 0.22 1.68 12.11
CA GLY A 57 1.54 1.92 12.68
C GLY A 57 1.98 3.37 12.64
N THR A 58 3.27 3.55 12.84
CA THR A 58 3.97 4.81 12.65
C THR A 58 4.99 4.64 11.53
N ILE A 59 6.28 4.73 11.85
CA ILE A 59 7.42 4.80 10.94
C ILE A 59 7.59 3.47 10.18
N ASP A 60 7.84 3.52 8.88
CA ASP A 60 8.19 2.34 8.05
C ASP A 60 7.22 1.14 8.16
N PHE A 61 5.99 1.36 8.65
CA PHE A 61 5.10 0.31 9.14
C PHE A 61 4.57 -0.67 8.08
N ILE A 62 4.76 -0.38 6.80
CA ILE A 62 4.69 -1.34 5.68
C ILE A 62 5.97 -1.18 4.88
N PHE A 63 6.85 -2.19 4.88
CA PHE A 63 8.16 -2.10 4.24
C PHE A 63 8.69 -3.46 3.76
N GLY A 64 9.57 -3.44 2.75
CA GLY A 64 10.25 -4.63 2.25
C GLY A 64 10.55 -4.55 0.76
N ASN A 65 10.75 -5.71 0.12
CA ASN A 65 11.06 -5.84 -1.30
C ASN A 65 10.24 -6.98 -1.96
N SER A 66 9.03 -7.23 -1.45
CA SER A 66 8.02 -8.09 -2.07
C SER A 66 7.38 -7.46 -3.30
N GLN A 67 6.88 -8.31 -4.20
CA GLN A 67 5.80 -7.91 -5.10
C GLN A 67 4.48 -8.05 -4.30
N VAL A 68 3.95 -6.95 -3.77
CA VAL A 68 2.74 -6.97 -2.93
C VAL A 68 1.63 -6.13 -3.53
N VAL A 69 0.40 -6.66 -3.51
CA VAL A 69 -0.82 -5.86 -3.73
C VAL A 69 -1.64 -5.88 -2.44
N ILE A 70 -2.05 -4.70 -2.01
CA ILE A 70 -2.89 -4.47 -0.84
C ILE A 70 -4.19 -3.84 -1.37
N GLN A 71 -5.31 -4.56 -1.31
CA GLN A 71 -6.56 -4.20 -1.97
C GLN A 71 -7.69 -4.09 -0.94
N ASN A 72 -8.46 -2.99 -0.98
CA ASN A 72 -9.53 -2.70 -0.02
C ASN A 72 -9.09 -2.93 1.44
N CYS A 73 -8.03 -2.26 1.87
CA CYS A 73 -7.50 -2.37 3.23
C CYS A 73 -7.47 -1.01 3.91
N LEU A 74 -7.83 -0.95 5.18
CA LEU A 74 -7.72 0.26 5.99
C LEU A 74 -6.26 0.43 6.42
N ILE A 75 -5.57 1.42 5.85
CA ILE A 75 -4.15 1.71 6.10
C ILE A 75 -4.04 3.04 6.87
N LEU A 76 -3.43 3.04 8.05
CA LEU A 76 -3.24 4.25 8.87
C LEU A 76 -1.73 4.47 9.17
N ALA A 77 -1.15 5.54 8.60
CA ALA A 77 0.30 5.70 8.36
C ALA A 77 0.93 6.93 9.02
N ARG A 78 2.27 6.90 9.28
CA ARG A 78 3.13 8.08 9.61
C ARG A 78 4.58 7.87 9.03
N PRO A 79 5.07 8.63 8.02
CA PRO A 79 5.94 8.09 6.93
C PRO A 79 7.50 8.19 7.00
N TRP A 80 8.23 7.31 6.27
CA TRP A 80 9.64 7.39 5.73
C TRP A 80 9.96 6.16 4.79
N LYS A 81 10.77 6.28 3.71
CA LYS A 81 11.99 5.46 3.34
C LYS A 81 12.63 5.86 1.99
N GLU A 82 13.89 5.45 1.75
CA GLU A 82 14.76 5.96 0.65
C GLU A 82 14.41 5.45 -0.75
N TYR A 83 14.32 4.13 -0.94
CA TYR A 83 13.93 3.54 -2.22
C TYR A 83 12.45 3.14 -2.21
N SER A 84 11.66 3.92 -1.48
CA SER A 84 10.24 3.64 -1.27
C SER A 84 9.49 3.64 -2.59
N ARG A 85 8.62 2.64 -2.76
CA ARG A 85 7.73 2.49 -3.90
C ARG A 85 6.31 2.31 -3.39
N THR A 86 5.45 3.26 -3.71
CA THR A 86 4.08 3.31 -3.21
C THR A 86 3.20 3.90 -4.28
N ILE A 87 2.17 3.15 -4.69
CA ILE A 87 1.18 3.60 -5.66
C ILE A 87 -0.19 3.46 -5.01
N TYR A 88 -0.88 4.56 -4.79
CA TYR A 88 -2.27 4.55 -4.36
C TYR A 88 -3.15 4.56 -5.62
N ILE A 89 -3.81 3.44 -5.92
CA ILE A 89 -4.72 3.30 -7.05
C ILE A 89 -6.15 3.09 -6.54
N GLN A 90 -7.10 3.92 -6.98
CA GLN A 90 -8.54 3.79 -6.72
C GLN A 90 -8.90 3.61 -5.22
N ASN A 91 -8.36 4.48 -4.36
CA ASN A 91 -8.68 4.57 -2.92
C ASN A 91 -9.50 5.84 -2.63
N GLU A 92 -10.38 5.82 -1.62
CA GLU A 92 -10.84 7.06 -1.00
C GLU A 92 -9.73 7.62 -0.08
N ILE A 93 -9.41 8.91 -0.23
CA ILE A 93 -8.42 9.63 0.58
C ILE A 93 -9.14 10.70 1.40
N GLY A 94 -9.10 10.56 2.73
CA GLY A 94 -9.73 11.49 3.67
C GLY A 94 -9.03 12.85 3.79
N ALA A 95 -9.77 13.87 4.22
CA ALA A 95 -9.35 15.28 4.27
C ALA A 95 -8.21 15.60 5.27
N PHE A 96 -7.73 14.61 6.01
CA PHE A 96 -6.64 14.76 6.99
C PHE A 96 -5.24 14.58 6.37
N ILE A 97 -5.15 14.17 5.10
CA ILE A 97 -3.90 14.13 4.36
C ILE A 97 -3.48 15.56 3.97
N ASP A 98 -2.24 15.93 4.28
CA ASP A 98 -1.67 17.22 3.85
C ASP A 98 -1.74 17.34 2.32
N PRO A 99 -2.12 18.50 1.74
CA PRO A 99 -2.21 18.66 0.28
C PRO A 99 -0.92 18.31 -0.48
N LYS A 100 0.26 18.39 0.15
CA LYS A 100 1.55 17.92 -0.40
C LYS A 100 1.59 16.41 -0.61
N GLY A 101 0.79 15.64 0.12
CA GLY A 101 0.62 14.18 0.12
C GLY A 101 1.81 13.41 0.68
N TRP A 102 3.01 13.81 0.26
CA TRP A 102 4.26 13.13 0.52
C TRP A 102 5.17 14.01 1.39
N LEU A 103 5.87 13.41 2.35
CA LEU A 103 6.74 14.10 3.30
C LEU A 103 8.22 13.71 3.10
N GLU A 104 9.09 14.70 3.05
CA GLU A 104 10.56 14.55 3.10
C GLU A 104 10.99 14.13 4.51
N TRP A 105 12.06 13.36 4.65
CA TRP A 105 12.58 12.98 5.98
C TRP A 105 13.92 13.65 6.32
N ASN A 106 14.82 13.76 5.34
CA ASN A 106 16.16 14.32 5.56
C ASN A 106 16.65 15.00 4.28
N GLY A 107 16.02 16.12 3.93
CA GLY A 107 16.34 16.90 2.74
C GLY A 107 16.05 16.15 1.43
N ASP A 108 16.99 16.25 0.50
CA ASP A 108 16.94 15.75 -0.88
C ASP A 108 17.19 14.23 -1.03
N PHE A 109 17.54 13.56 0.07
CA PHE A 109 17.59 12.10 0.18
C PHE A 109 16.32 11.44 -0.37
N ALA A 110 16.45 10.40 -1.18
CA ALA A 110 15.37 9.68 -1.89
C ALA A 110 14.69 10.39 -3.07
N LEU A 111 14.66 11.73 -3.10
CA LEU A 111 13.59 12.47 -3.79
C LEU A 111 13.56 12.25 -5.31
N GLU A 112 14.71 12.00 -5.94
CA GLU A 112 14.82 11.71 -7.39
C GLU A 112 14.67 10.21 -7.75
N THR A 113 14.93 9.30 -6.81
CA THR A 113 15.12 7.86 -7.04
C THR A 113 13.96 6.98 -6.58
N LEU A 114 13.07 7.50 -5.72
CA LEU A 114 11.84 6.83 -5.30
C LEU A 114 10.85 6.65 -6.47
N PHE A 115 9.78 5.87 -6.27
CA PHE A 115 8.67 5.76 -7.22
C PHE A 115 7.34 5.92 -6.48
N TYR A 116 6.81 7.14 -6.47
CA TYR A 116 5.51 7.47 -5.89
C TYR A 116 4.53 7.90 -6.96
N ALA A 117 3.29 7.39 -6.89
CA ALA A 117 2.23 7.74 -7.84
C ALA A 117 0.84 7.60 -7.20
N GLU A 118 -0.12 8.36 -7.73
CA GLU A 118 -1.53 8.35 -7.33
C GLU A 118 -2.38 8.25 -8.60
N VAL A 119 -3.32 7.30 -8.65
CA VAL A 119 -4.09 6.97 -9.86
C VAL A 119 -5.56 6.79 -9.52
N GLU A 120 -6.42 7.69 -10.00
CA GLU A 120 -7.88 7.66 -9.78
C GLU A 120 -8.33 7.51 -8.31
N ASN A 121 -7.57 8.05 -7.36
CA ASN A 121 -8.06 8.17 -5.98
C ASN A 121 -9.18 9.22 -5.89
N THR A 122 -10.07 9.05 -4.93
CA THR A 122 -11.29 9.85 -4.72
C THR A 122 -11.32 10.41 -3.30
N GLY A 123 -12.34 11.19 -2.95
CA GLY A 123 -12.46 11.80 -1.63
C GLY A 123 -11.66 13.11 -1.45
N PRO A 124 -11.88 13.81 -0.32
CA PRO A 124 -11.45 15.20 -0.15
C PRO A 124 -9.93 15.42 0.02
N GLY A 125 -9.14 14.38 0.26
CA GLY A 125 -7.67 14.44 0.29
C GLY A 125 -6.99 14.07 -1.04
N ALA A 126 -7.75 13.65 -2.07
CA ALA A 126 -7.21 13.19 -3.34
C ALA A 126 -6.87 14.30 -4.36
N ASP A 127 -7.06 15.59 -4.03
CA ASP A 127 -6.57 16.66 -4.90
C ASP A 127 -5.04 16.64 -4.98
N MET A 128 -4.54 16.34 -6.17
CA MET A 128 -3.11 16.29 -6.45
C MET A 128 -2.49 17.66 -6.75
N SER A 129 -3.28 18.74 -6.85
CA SER A 129 -2.80 20.06 -7.35
C SER A 129 -1.64 20.66 -6.54
N GLN A 130 -1.59 20.36 -5.23
CA GLN A 130 -0.59 20.86 -4.28
C GLN A 130 0.51 19.83 -3.93
N ARG A 131 0.51 18.65 -4.57
CA ARG A 131 1.47 17.57 -4.26
C ARG A 131 2.92 18.01 -4.46
N ALA A 132 3.81 17.38 -3.70
CA ALA A 132 5.24 17.51 -3.88
C ALA A 132 5.67 17.19 -5.34
N LYS A 133 6.76 17.81 -5.81
CA LYS A 133 7.19 17.77 -7.22
C LYS A 133 8.62 17.25 -7.38
N TRP A 134 8.94 16.24 -6.59
CA TRP A 134 10.22 15.54 -6.61
C TRP A 134 10.34 14.67 -7.88
N GLY A 135 11.54 14.46 -8.43
CA GLY A 135 11.73 13.69 -9.65
C GLY A 135 11.28 12.23 -9.55
N GLY A 136 11.24 11.67 -8.34
CA GLY A 136 10.71 10.33 -8.03
C GLY A 136 9.18 10.20 -8.06
N ILE A 137 8.44 11.31 -7.98
CA ILE A 137 6.98 11.30 -8.13
C ILE A 137 6.65 11.17 -9.62
N LYS A 138 5.94 10.11 -10.01
CA LYS A 138 5.70 9.72 -11.41
C LYS A 138 4.22 9.87 -11.75
N THR A 139 3.93 10.46 -12.92
CA THR A 139 2.62 10.33 -13.55
C THR A 139 2.47 8.90 -14.08
N VAL A 140 1.48 8.16 -13.57
CA VAL A 140 1.08 6.84 -14.07
C VAL A 140 -0.36 6.97 -14.56
N THR A 141 -0.66 6.58 -15.80
CA THR A 141 -2.05 6.66 -16.30
C THR A 141 -2.87 5.46 -15.84
N TYR A 142 -4.20 5.53 -15.94
CA TYR A 142 -5.08 4.37 -15.74
C TYR A 142 -4.66 3.18 -16.63
N ALA A 143 -4.25 3.43 -17.88
CA ALA A 143 -3.84 2.39 -18.81
C ALA A 143 -2.51 1.71 -18.42
N ASP A 144 -1.54 2.48 -17.93
CA ASP A 144 -0.28 1.95 -17.41
C ASP A 144 -0.53 1.16 -16.11
N ALA A 145 -1.36 1.71 -15.22
CA ALA A 145 -1.71 1.07 -13.95
C ALA A 145 -2.46 -0.25 -14.15
N GLN A 146 -3.45 -0.29 -15.05
CA GLN A 146 -4.16 -1.50 -15.47
C GLN A 146 -3.21 -2.58 -16.01
N LYS A 147 -2.14 -2.17 -16.70
CA LYS A 147 -1.16 -3.04 -17.37
C LYS A 147 -0.05 -3.55 -16.44
N GLU A 148 0.31 -2.80 -15.39
CA GLU A 148 1.55 -3.05 -14.62
C GLU A 148 1.35 -3.27 -13.11
N TYR A 149 0.32 -2.69 -12.50
CA TYR A 149 0.18 -2.62 -11.03
C TYR A 149 -1.09 -3.30 -10.49
N THR A 150 -1.75 -4.13 -11.31
CA THR A 150 -2.95 -4.90 -10.97
C THR A 150 -2.64 -6.24 -10.31
N VAL A 151 -3.64 -6.90 -9.72
CA VAL A 151 -3.48 -8.24 -9.12
C VAL A 151 -3.11 -9.28 -10.19
N GLU A 152 -3.69 -9.16 -11.38
CA GLU A 152 -3.36 -9.97 -12.56
C GLU A 152 -1.92 -9.72 -13.03
N ALA A 153 -1.54 -8.48 -13.33
CA ALA A 153 -0.23 -8.19 -13.92
C ALA A 153 0.93 -8.32 -12.91
N PHE A 154 0.83 -7.64 -11.77
CA PHE A 154 1.96 -7.41 -10.87
C PHE A 154 2.35 -8.65 -10.06
N ILE A 155 1.36 -9.39 -9.56
CA ILE A 155 1.56 -10.59 -8.73
C ILE A 155 1.02 -11.89 -9.35
N GLN A 156 0.42 -11.85 -10.55
CA GLN A 156 -0.18 -13.03 -11.20
C GLN A 156 -1.18 -13.76 -10.30
N GLY A 157 -2.00 -12.98 -9.58
CA GLY A 157 -2.83 -13.41 -8.47
C GLY A 157 -3.79 -14.56 -8.78
N GLU A 158 -4.31 -14.63 -10.01
CA GLU A 158 -5.17 -15.73 -10.47
C GLU A 158 -4.52 -17.11 -10.33
N GLN A 159 -3.18 -17.19 -10.40
CA GLN A 159 -2.44 -18.44 -10.24
C GLN A 159 -2.52 -19.02 -8.83
N PHE A 160 -2.95 -18.25 -7.81
CA PHE A 160 -2.94 -18.71 -6.41
C PHE A 160 -4.10 -18.23 -5.53
N ILE A 161 -4.57 -16.99 -5.64
CA ILE A 161 -5.63 -16.45 -4.77
C ILE A 161 -6.91 -17.31 -4.78
N PRO A 162 -7.41 -17.82 -5.94
CA PRO A 162 -8.58 -18.70 -5.98
C PRO A 162 -8.45 -19.96 -5.13
N LYS A 163 -7.23 -20.51 -4.96
CA LYS A 163 -6.97 -21.73 -4.17
C LYS A 163 -7.30 -21.56 -2.68
N TYR A 164 -7.39 -20.33 -2.20
CA TYR A 164 -7.67 -19.98 -0.81
C TYR A 164 -9.11 -19.50 -0.58
N GLY A 165 -9.95 -19.42 -1.63
CA GLY A 165 -11.33 -18.94 -1.52
C GLY A 165 -11.44 -17.47 -1.09
N VAL A 166 -10.46 -16.65 -1.46
CA VAL A 166 -10.40 -15.21 -1.14
C VAL A 166 -10.87 -14.39 -2.34
N PRO A 167 -11.78 -13.41 -2.17
CA PRO A 167 -12.18 -12.53 -3.27
C PRO A 167 -11.06 -11.55 -3.63
N PHE A 168 -10.95 -11.21 -4.91
CA PHE A 168 -10.05 -10.18 -5.42
C PHE A 168 -10.62 -9.58 -6.71
N ILE A 169 -10.28 -8.33 -6.97
CA ILE A 169 -10.46 -7.73 -8.29
C ILE A 169 -9.16 -7.96 -9.07
N PRO A 170 -9.16 -8.61 -10.26
CA PRO A 170 -7.95 -8.91 -11.01
C PRO A 170 -7.29 -7.65 -11.59
N GLY A 171 -8.10 -6.77 -12.19
CA GLY A 171 -7.68 -5.49 -12.78
C GLY A 171 -8.00 -4.27 -11.90
N LEU A 172 -8.18 -3.11 -12.54
CA LEU A 172 -8.78 -1.91 -11.95
C LEU A 172 -10.30 -1.88 -12.22
N LEU A 173 -11.03 -1.05 -11.45
CA LEU A 173 -12.45 -0.79 -11.70
C LEU A 173 -12.63 0.09 -12.95
N PRO A 174 -13.57 -0.22 -13.86
CA PRO A 174 -13.78 0.52 -15.10
C PRO A 174 -14.04 2.01 -14.88
N GLN A 175 -13.41 2.86 -15.71
CA GLN A 175 -13.57 4.31 -15.60
C GLN A 175 -15.04 4.79 -15.72
N SER A 176 -15.90 3.99 -16.37
CA SER A 176 -17.30 4.27 -16.69
C SER A 176 -18.33 3.88 -15.63
N GLU A 177 -17.93 3.26 -14.50
CA GLU A 177 -18.89 2.98 -13.42
C GLU A 177 -19.26 4.27 -12.66
N ALA A 178 -20.56 4.55 -12.59
CA ALA A 178 -21.13 5.71 -11.92
C ALA A 178 -21.57 5.33 -10.50
N GLY A 179 -21.14 6.12 -9.51
CA GLY A 179 -21.30 5.74 -8.09
C GLY A 179 -20.19 4.80 -7.62
N ARG A 180 -18.93 5.23 -7.78
CA ARG A 180 -17.77 4.54 -7.18
C ARG A 180 -17.72 4.84 -5.68
N ASP A 181 -18.61 4.21 -4.92
CA ASP A 181 -18.44 4.06 -3.49
C ASP A 181 -17.41 2.91 -3.30
N HIS A 182 -16.24 3.22 -2.72
CA HIS A 182 -15.06 2.34 -2.68
C HIS A 182 -15.10 1.33 -1.50
#